data_AF-A0A523RMV9-F1
#
_entry.id   AF-A0A523RMV9-F1
#
_cell.length_a   1.000
_cell.length_b   1.000
_cell.length_c   1.000
_cell.angle_alpha   90.00
_cell.angle_beta   90.00
_cell.angle_gamma   90.00
#
_symmetry.space_group_name_H-M   'P 1'
#
loop_
_entity.id
_entity.type
_entity.pdbx_description
1 polymer ?
#
loop_
_entity_poly.entity_id
_entity_poly.type
_entity_poly.pdbx_seq_one_letter_code
_entity_poly.pdbx_strand_id
1 'polypeptide(L)'
;MMTNKHYEEFMKIAIIEAKTSLKEGNKGFGAVVAKDGRVIASAHDTEVTDQDSIAHAEINAIRKASRIYRKDLTGCLIISTHEPCPMCTGSIIWSNISKVVYGVSIRDSIKAGRDMINLSCKEIIKKSNAEINIYDGILKKECLKLYNNDIRKLVRKFRKSEWINIEEDLLNKRMQWFENNKTMIRKLKGNDLEKAYHLILMKIGIKSSEAPIVKKSENKIIFHSKNYCPSLEACIILDLDTREVCKEIYEKPTEELIRRLNPKLRFTRNYECIRPYSDYCEEIIILEK
;
A
#
# COMPACT_ATOMS: atom_id res chain seq x y z
N MET A 1 -9.77 -19.88 24.39
CA MET A 1 -9.96 -18.40 24.38
C MET A 1 -9.25 -17.84 23.15
N MET A 2 -9.83 -16.82 22.50
CA MET A 2 -9.16 -16.09 21.41
C MET A 2 -7.92 -15.37 21.95
N THR A 3 -6.86 -15.30 21.14
CA THR A 3 -5.59 -14.64 21.48
C THR A 3 -5.28 -13.56 20.44
N ASN A 4 -4.34 -12.65 20.73
CA ASN A 4 -3.88 -11.67 19.74
C ASN A 4 -3.41 -12.33 18.44
N LYS A 5 -2.79 -13.51 18.51
CA LYS A 5 -2.37 -14.27 17.32
C LYS A 5 -3.54 -14.60 16.39
N HIS A 6 -4.68 -15.00 16.93
CA HIS A 6 -5.87 -15.27 16.12
C HIS A 6 -6.42 -13.99 15.46
N TYR A 7 -6.36 -12.84 16.17
CA TYR A 7 -6.75 -11.56 15.59
C TYR A 7 -5.86 -11.15 14.42
N GLU A 8 -4.55 -11.36 14.54
CA GLU A 8 -3.61 -11.11 13.44
C GLU A 8 -3.85 -12.04 12.24
N GLU A 9 -4.13 -13.32 12.48
CA GLU A 9 -4.45 -14.29 11.41
C GLU A 9 -5.73 -13.89 10.65
N PHE A 10 -6.78 -13.46 11.36
CA PHE A 10 -8.00 -12.98 10.72
C PHE A 10 -7.82 -11.61 10.06
N MET A 11 -7.01 -10.73 10.63
CA MET A 11 -6.67 -9.45 10.01
C MET A 11 -5.92 -9.65 8.69
N LYS A 12 -5.06 -10.66 8.58
CA LYS A 12 -4.41 -11.00 7.30
C LYS A 12 -5.44 -11.37 6.21
N ILE A 13 -6.50 -12.08 6.58
CA ILE A 13 -7.61 -12.39 5.66
C ILE A 13 -8.36 -11.11 5.26
N ALA A 14 -8.66 -10.24 6.24
CA ALA A 14 -9.28 -8.93 5.95
C ALA A 14 -8.39 -8.05 5.05
N ILE A 15 -7.07 -8.11 5.20
CA ILE A 15 -6.11 -7.41 4.32
C ILE A 15 -6.17 -8.01 2.90
N ILE A 16 -6.26 -9.33 2.74
CA ILE A 16 -6.42 -9.96 1.42
C ILE A 16 -7.70 -9.45 0.74
N GLU A 17 -8.82 -9.44 1.45
CA GLU A 17 -10.08 -8.86 0.97
C GLU A 17 -9.90 -7.39 0.54
N ALA A 18 -9.25 -6.57 1.36
CA ALA A 18 -9.00 -5.16 1.02
C ALA A 18 -8.13 -4.99 -0.23
N LYS A 19 -7.14 -5.88 -0.45
CA LYS A 19 -6.35 -5.90 -1.69
C LYS A 19 -7.21 -6.26 -2.90
N THR A 20 -8.08 -7.26 -2.77
CA THR A 20 -9.06 -7.63 -3.81
C THR A 20 -9.96 -6.44 -4.18
N SER A 21 -10.51 -5.73 -3.18
CA SER A 21 -11.30 -4.51 -3.44
C SER A 21 -10.52 -3.46 -4.26
N LEU A 22 -9.26 -3.19 -3.90
CA LEU A 22 -8.39 -2.29 -4.67
C LEU A 22 -8.13 -2.79 -6.10
N LYS A 23 -7.96 -4.11 -6.28
CA LYS A 23 -7.79 -4.75 -7.59
C LYS A 23 -9.04 -4.64 -8.47
N GLU A 24 -10.22 -4.67 -7.85
CA GLU A 24 -11.51 -4.68 -8.56
C GLU A 24 -12.06 -3.29 -8.90
N GLY A 25 -11.78 -2.25 -8.11
CA GLY A 25 -12.36 -0.93 -8.41
C GLY A 25 -12.57 -0.04 -7.20
N ASN A 26 -12.54 -0.66 -6.03
CA ASN A 26 -13.19 -0.19 -4.85
C ASN A 26 -12.21 0.55 -3.92
N LYS A 27 -12.65 0.84 -2.71
CA LYS A 27 -11.99 1.76 -1.78
C LYS A 27 -10.99 1.06 -0.87
N GLY A 28 -10.72 -0.23 -1.02
CA GLY A 28 -9.66 -0.96 -0.33
C GLY A 28 -9.90 -1.22 1.15
N PHE A 29 -11.11 -1.64 1.51
CA PHE A 29 -11.48 -2.07 2.85
C PHE A 29 -11.85 -3.55 2.82
N GLY A 30 -11.50 -4.26 3.89
CA GLY A 30 -11.81 -5.68 4.04
C GLY A 30 -12.23 -5.99 5.46
N ALA A 31 -13.12 -6.96 5.60
CA ALA A 31 -13.67 -7.38 6.86
C ALA A 31 -13.92 -8.90 6.90
N VAL A 32 -13.88 -9.44 8.11
CA VAL A 32 -14.09 -10.85 8.42
C VAL A 32 -15.03 -10.97 9.60
N VAL A 33 -16.02 -11.84 9.50
CA VAL A 33 -16.81 -12.30 10.66
C VAL A 33 -16.30 -13.68 11.04
N ALA A 34 -15.96 -13.85 12.31
CA ALA A 34 -15.44 -15.10 12.86
C ALA A 34 -16.20 -15.52 14.13
N LYS A 35 -16.28 -16.83 14.37
CA LYS A 35 -16.89 -17.42 15.56
C LYS A 35 -16.10 -18.69 15.94
N ASP A 36 -15.88 -18.89 17.23
CA ASP A 36 -15.19 -20.08 17.78
C ASP A 36 -13.83 -20.39 17.10
N GLY A 37 -13.04 -19.33 16.84
CA GLY A 37 -11.72 -19.46 16.22
C GLY A 37 -11.76 -19.79 14.72
N ARG A 38 -12.91 -19.68 14.06
CA ARG A 38 -13.06 -19.95 12.62
C ARG A 38 -13.69 -18.76 11.89
N VAL A 39 -13.23 -18.53 10.67
CA VAL A 39 -13.86 -17.55 9.77
C VAL A 39 -15.20 -18.10 9.28
N ILE A 40 -16.24 -17.30 9.44
CA ILE A 40 -17.60 -17.59 8.95
C ILE A 40 -17.82 -16.92 7.59
N ALA A 41 -17.38 -15.68 7.46
CA ALA A 41 -17.48 -14.91 6.23
C ALA A 41 -16.33 -13.92 6.12
N SER A 42 -15.86 -13.70 4.90
CA SER A 42 -14.96 -12.60 4.55
C SER A 42 -15.57 -11.80 3.40
N ALA A 43 -15.34 -10.50 3.40
CA ALA A 43 -15.77 -9.62 2.33
C ALA A 43 -14.92 -8.36 2.26
N HIS A 44 -14.97 -7.71 1.12
CA HIS A 44 -14.44 -6.38 0.90
C HIS A 44 -15.55 -5.40 0.51
N ASP A 45 -15.21 -4.11 0.51
CA ASP A 45 -16.14 -3.09 0.05
C ASP A 45 -16.35 -3.19 -1.47
N THR A 46 -17.59 -3.04 -1.89
CA THR A 46 -18.02 -3.09 -3.30
C THR A 46 -18.73 -1.80 -3.73
N GLU A 47 -18.56 -0.71 -2.97
CA GLU A 47 -19.23 0.60 -3.17
C GLU A 47 -19.18 1.08 -4.63
N VAL A 48 -18.01 1.02 -5.28
CA VAL A 48 -17.80 1.56 -6.62
C VAL A 48 -18.31 0.59 -7.69
N THR A 49 -18.06 -0.71 -7.52
CA THR A 49 -18.47 -1.73 -8.50
C THR A 49 -19.98 -1.96 -8.49
N ASP A 50 -20.60 -1.90 -7.31
CA ASP A 50 -22.04 -2.14 -7.15
C ASP A 50 -22.87 -0.85 -7.28
N GLN A 51 -22.21 0.32 -7.28
CA GLN A 51 -22.87 1.63 -7.19
C GLN A 51 -23.78 1.74 -5.94
N ASP A 52 -23.38 1.09 -4.84
CA ASP A 52 -24.11 1.05 -3.58
C ASP A 52 -23.30 1.74 -2.48
N SER A 53 -23.78 2.91 -2.04
CA SER A 53 -23.12 3.73 -1.02
C SER A 53 -22.99 3.06 0.35
N ILE A 54 -23.72 1.97 0.60
CA ILE A 54 -23.67 1.22 1.87
C ILE A 54 -22.96 -0.13 1.75
N ALA A 55 -22.43 -0.50 0.58
CA ALA A 55 -21.72 -1.76 0.34
C ALA A 55 -20.28 -1.75 0.90
N HIS A 56 -20.16 -1.41 2.19
CA HIS A 56 -18.92 -1.47 2.93
C HIS A 56 -18.55 -2.92 3.28
N ALA A 57 -17.25 -3.16 3.51
CA ALA A 57 -16.73 -4.48 3.82
C ALA A 57 -17.44 -5.12 5.03
N GLU A 58 -17.67 -4.35 6.10
CA GLU A 58 -18.36 -4.83 7.31
C GLU A 58 -19.80 -5.23 7.02
N ILE A 59 -20.52 -4.42 6.24
CA ILE A 59 -21.91 -4.70 5.84
C ILE A 59 -21.96 -5.97 4.99
N ASN A 60 -21.06 -6.09 4.02
CA ASN A 60 -20.98 -7.26 3.15
C ASN A 60 -20.64 -8.53 3.93
N ALA A 61 -19.71 -8.45 4.89
CA ALA A 61 -19.33 -9.58 5.75
C ALA A 61 -20.48 -9.99 6.69
N ILE A 62 -21.19 -9.04 7.30
CA ILE A 62 -22.38 -9.29 8.13
C ILE A 62 -23.48 -9.96 7.29
N ARG A 63 -23.80 -9.41 6.11
CA ARG A 63 -24.80 -9.99 5.19
C ARG A 63 -24.46 -11.44 4.84
N LYS A 64 -23.20 -11.75 4.54
CA LYS A 64 -22.73 -13.11 4.26
C LYS A 64 -22.89 -14.03 5.49
N ALA A 65 -22.43 -13.58 6.66
CA ALA A 65 -22.57 -14.36 7.91
C ALA A 65 -24.04 -14.62 8.27
N SER A 66 -24.92 -13.64 8.04
CA SER A 66 -26.35 -13.77 8.30
C SER A 66 -27.07 -14.74 7.38
N ARG A 67 -26.51 -15.11 6.23
CA ARG A 67 -27.04 -16.22 5.42
C ARG A 67 -26.87 -17.57 6.11
N ILE A 68 -25.91 -17.67 7.04
CA ILE A 68 -25.61 -18.90 7.80
C ILE A 68 -26.32 -18.87 9.16
N TYR A 69 -26.21 -17.76 9.90
CA TYR A 69 -26.70 -17.63 11.28
C TYR A 69 -28.00 -16.82 11.42
N ARG A 70 -28.64 -16.45 10.31
CA ARG A 70 -29.77 -15.52 10.27
C ARG A 70 -29.37 -14.16 10.86
N LYS A 71 -30.32 -13.44 11.46
CA LYS A 71 -30.10 -12.06 11.93
C LYS A 71 -29.20 -11.92 13.18
N ASP A 72 -29.05 -13.00 13.95
CA ASP A 72 -28.38 -12.95 15.25
C ASP A 72 -26.98 -13.56 15.17
N LEU A 73 -25.97 -12.71 15.28
CA LEU A 73 -24.55 -13.06 15.24
C LEU A 73 -23.93 -13.06 16.64
N THR A 74 -24.72 -13.27 17.70
CA THR A 74 -24.22 -13.42 19.07
C THR A 74 -23.06 -14.43 19.14
N GLY A 75 -21.99 -14.03 19.85
CA GLY A 75 -20.76 -14.79 19.99
C GLY A 75 -19.77 -14.63 18.82
N CYS A 76 -20.18 -14.02 17.70
CA CYS A 76 -19.26 -13.65 16.64
C CYS A 76 -18.39 -12.46 17.04
N LEU A 77 -17.24 -12.34 16.38
CA LEU A 77 -16.47 -11.10 16.30
C LEU A 77 -16.37 -10.65 14.85
N ILE A 78 -16.24 -9.33 14.66
CA ILE A 78 -15.90 -8.72 13.37
C ILE A 78 -14.49 -8.16 13.42
N ILE A 79 -13.71 -8.44 12.38
CA ILE A 79 -12.36 -7.93 12.16
C ILE A 79 -12.42 -7.05 10.91
N SER A 80 -11.97 -5.80 10.99
CA SER A 80 -11.97 -4.87 9.86
C SER A 80 -10.61 -4.20 9.70
N THR A 81 -10.13 -4.02 8.46
CA THR A 81 -8.85 -3.34 8.21
C THR A 81 -8.84 -1.88 8.69
N HIS A 82 -10.03 -1.28 8.84
CA HIS A 82 -10.27 0.05 9.37
C HIS A 82 -11.33 0.02 10.47
N GLU A 83 -11.29 0.98 11.38
CA GLU A 83 -12.33 1.18 12.39
C GLU A 83 -13.70 1.34 11.71
N PRO A 84 -14.73 0.58 12.13
CA PRO A 84 -16.05 0.66 11.54
C PRO A 84 -16.63 2.08 11.62
N CYS A 85 -17.14 2.59 10.50
CA CYS A 85 -17.83 3.89 10.48
C CYS A 85 -19.15 3.84 11.27
N PRO A 86 -19.85 4.98 11.46
CA PRO A 86 -21.09 4.99 12.24
C PRO A 86 -22.18 4.04 11.74
N MET A 87 -22.36 3.94 10.43
CA MET A 87 -23.30 2.99 9.81
C MET A 87 -22.93 1.54 10.11
N CYS A 88 -21.66 1.19 9.93
CA CYS A 88 -21.17 -0.17 10.17
C CYS A 88 -21.25 -0.52 11.65
N THR A 89 -20.93 0.41 12.54
CA THR A 89 -21.06 0.24 13.99
C THR A 89 -22.51 -0.02 14.40
N GLY A 90 -23.48 0.73 13.85
CA GLY A 90 -24.90 0.46 14.08
C GLY A 90 -25.32 -0.95 13.61
N SER A 91 -24.82 -1.38 12.46
CA SER A 91 -25.08 -2.73 11.92
C SER A 91 -24.46 -3.85 12.76
N ILE A 92 -23.27 -3.62 13.32
CA ILE A 92 -22.62 -4.53 14.28
C ILE A 92 -23.47 -4.66 15.55
N ILE A 93 -23.99 -3.54 16.07
CA ILE A 93 -24.88 -3.52 17.24
C ILE A 93 -26.18 -4.30 16.95
N TRP A 94 -26.86 -4.01 15.83
CA TRP A 94 -28.13 -4.67 15.50
C TRP A 94 -28.02 -6.14 15.13
N SER A 95 -26.82 -6.61 14.79
CA SER A 95 -26.54 -8.03 14.55
C SER A 95 -26.04 -8.77 15.79
N ASN A 96 -25.98 -8.13 16.96
CA ASN A 96 -25.50 -8.69 18.23
C ASN A 96 -24.05 -9.22 18.21
N ILE A 97 -23.19 -8.71 17.32
CA ILE A 97 -21.77 -9.08 17.31
C ILE A 97 -21.11 -8.61 18.61
N SER A 98 -20.41 -9.52 19.29
CA SER A 98 -19.94 -9.29 20.67
C SER A 98 -18.53 -8.69 20.75
N LYS A 99 -17.77 -8.68 19.65
CA LYS A 99 -16.43 -8.09 19.61
C LYS A 99 -16.13 -7.41 18.27
N VAL A 100 -15.41 -6.30 18.33
CA VAL A 100 -14.88 -5.56 17.19
C VAL A 100 -13.36 -5.53 17.27
N VAL A 101 -12.69 -5.87 16.18
CA VAL A 101 -11.25 -5.82 16.04
C VAL A 101 -10.92 -4.97 14.82
N TYR A 102 -10.01 -4.00 14.92
CA TYR A 102 -9.60 -3.21 13.75
C TYR A 102 -8.13 -2.82 13.72
N GLY A 103 -7.63 -2.54 12.52
CA GLY A 103 -6.24 -2.12 12.29
C GLY A 103 -6.02 -0.62 12.41
N VAL A 104 -6.61 0.16 11.48
CA VAL A 104 -6.45 1.62 11.40
C VAL A 104 -7.64 2.33 12.02
N SER A 105 -7.42 3.34 12.86
CA SER A 105 -8.52 4.12 13.44
C SER A 105 -9.02 5.23 12.49
N ILE A 106 -10.26 5.69 12.72
CA ILE A 106 -10.80 6.89 12.08
C ILE A 106 -9.86 8.09 12.31
N ARG A 107 -9.32 8.21 13.53
CA ARG A 107 -8.37 9.28 13.88
C ARG A 107 -7.08 9.23 13.06
N ASP A 108 -6.55 8.03 12.78
CA ASP A 108 -5.37 7.88 11.92
C ASP A 108 -5.67 8.36 10.49
N SER A 109 -6.84 8.01 9.96
CA SER A 109 -7.28 8.45 8.62
C SER A 109 -7.49 9.96 8.54
N ILE A 110 -8.09 10.59 9.55
CA ILE A 110 -8.25 12.05 9.63
C ILE A 110 -6.87 12.74 9.66
N LYS A 111 -5.93 12.23 10.47
CA LYS A 111 -4.55 12.75 10.50
C LYS A 111 -3.83 12.62 9.16
N ALA A 112 -4.19 11.61 8.36
CA ALA A 112 -3.70 11.42 7.00
C ALA A 112 -4.44 12.30 5.95
N GLY A 113 -5.31 13.21 6.39
CA GLY A 113 -6.04 14.14 5.53
C GLY A 113 -7.23 13.52 4.81
N ARG A 114 -7.76 12.39 5.29
CA ARG A 114 -8.96 11.77 4.71
C ARG A 114 -10.22 12.35 5.34
N ASP A 115 -11.21 12.61 4.50
CA ASP A 115 -12.53 13.01 4.96
C ASP A 115 -13.26 11.80 5.54
N MET A 116 -13.59 11.89 6.84
CA MET A 116 -14.19 10.84 7.63
C MET A 116 -15.17 11.47 8.61
N ILE A 117 -16.26 10.78 8.90
CA ILE A 117 -17.10 11.14 10.04
C ILE A 117 -16.28 10.92 11.32
N ASN A 118 -15.94 11.99 12.02
CA ASN A 118 -15.14 11.96 13.25
C ASN A 118 -15.97 11.48 14.46
N LEU A 119 -16.37 10.22 14.43
CA LEU A 119 -17.13 9.56 15.48
C LEU A 119 -16.66 8.11 15.59
N SER A 120 -15.99 7.77 16.69
CA SER A 120 -15.43 6.43 16.89
C SER A 120 -16.51 5.38 17.13
N CYS A 121 -16.20 4.12 16.80
CA CYS A 121 -17.10 3.00 17.10
C CYS A 121 -17.36 2.87 18.61
N LYS A 122 -16.34 3.18 19.43
CA LYS A 122 -16.42 3.20 20.89
C LYS A 122 -17.44 4.21 21.41
N GLU A 123 -17.51 5.40 20.81
CA GLU A 123 -18.47 6.44 21.21
C GLU A 123 -19.91 6.03 20.92
N ILE A 124 -20.14 5.36 19.79
CA ILE A 124 -21.48 4.86 19.39
C ILE A 124 -21.89 3.71 20.30
N ILE A 125 -21.00 2.73 20.52
CA ILE A 125 -21.26 1.58 21.39
C ILE A 125 -21.61 2.04 22.81
N LYS A 126 -20.88 3.02 23.36
CA LYS A 126 -21.17 3.59 24.70
C LYS A 126 -22.55 4.25 24.81
N LYS A 127 -23.13 4.70 23.69
CA LYS A 127 -24.48 5.28 23.61
C LYS A 127 -25.57 4.24 23.33
N SER A 128 -25.22 2.95 23.29
CA SER A 128 -26.13 1.83 23.09
C SER A 128 -26.21 0.95 24.34
N ASN A 129 -27.12 -0.02 24.34
CA ASN A 129 -27.20 -1.06 25.38
C ASN A 129 -26.33 -2.30 25.06
N ALA A 130 -25.51 -2.23 24.00
CA ALA A 130 -24.71 -3.38 23.56
C ALA A 130 -23.40 -3.49 24.34
N GLU A 131 -23.07 -4.70 24.79
CA GLU A 131 -21.79 -5.02 25.41
C GLU A 131 -20.83 -5.58 24.35
N ILE A 132 -20.03 -4.70 23.76
CA ILE A 132 -19.09 -5.04 22.68
C ILE A 132 -17.65 -4.75 23.11
N ASN A 133 -16.80 -5.77 23.09
CA ASN A 133 -15.38 -5.61 23.36
C ASN A 133 -14.65 -5.09 22.10
N ILE A 134 -13.79 -4.09 22.27
CA ILE A 134 -13.05 -3.46 21.17
C ILE A 134 -11.55 -3.74 21.31
N TYR A 135 -10.92 -4.17 20.22
CA TYR A 135 -9.48 -4.37 20.10
C TYR A 135 -8.95 -3.59 18.90
N ASP A 136 -8.09 -2.61 19.15
CA ASP A 136 -7.58 -1.73 18.11
C ASP A 136 -6.09 -1.97 17.79
N GLY A 137 -5.65 -1.47 16.64
CA GLY A 137 -4.24 -1.45 16.26
C GLY A 137 -3.68 -2.77 15.72
N ILE A 138 -4.52 -3.78 15.46
CA ILE A 138 -4.08 -5.09 14.97
C ILE A 138 -3.55 -4.97 13.54
N LEU A 139 -2.26 -5.30 13.34
CA LEU A 139 -1.55 -5.11 12.06
C LEU A 139 -1.73 -3.71 11.46
N LYS A 140 -1.73 -2.68 12.32
CA LYS A 140 -1.96 -1.29 11.92
C LYS A 140 -1.01 -0.82 10.80
N LYS A 141 0.27 -1.22 10.83
CA LYS A 141 1.26 -0.80 9.83
C LYS A 141 0.91 -1.35 8.45
N GLU A 142 0.49 -2.61 8.39
CA GLU A 142 0.08 -3.31 7.18
C GLU A 142 -1.22 -2.71 6.64
N CYS A 143 -2.20 -2.47 7.51
CA CYS A 143 -3.47 -1.85 7.12
C CYS A 143 -3.29 -0.40 6.64
N LEU A 144 -2.37 0.38 7.22
CA LEU A 144 -2.08 1.74 6.75
C LEU A 144 -1.61 1.80 5.29
N LYS A 145 -0.93 0.75 4.80
CA LYS A 145 -0.51 0.67 3.39
C LYS A 145 -1.71 0.68 2.44
N LEU A 146 -2.81 0.03 2.82
CA LEU A 146 -4.07 0.02 2.05
C LEU A 146 -4.62 1.43 1.83
N TYR A 147 -4.34 2.36 2.74
CA TYR A 147 -4.86 3.72 2.77
C TYR A 147 -3.86 4.78 2.30
N ASN A 148 -2.66 4.38 1.89
CA ASN A 148 -1.65 5.28 1.38
C ASN A 148 -2.04 5.83 -0.01
N ASN A 149 -1.98 7.16 -0.16
CA ASN A 149 -2.41 7.84 -1.39
C ASN A 149 -1.54 7.50 -2.60
N ASP A 150 -0.23 7.33 -2.42
CA ASP A 150 0.68 7.02 -3.54
C ASP A 150 0.46 5.60 -4.03
N ILE A 151 0.30 4.64 -3.12
CA ILE A 151 -0.08 3.25 -3.47
C ILE A 151 -1.38 3.25 -4.26
N ARG A 152 -2.45 3.90 -3.75
CA ARG A 152 -3.77 3.91 -4.42
C ARG A 152 -3.72 4.55 -5.79
N LYS A 153 -2.95 5.63 -5.96
CA LYS A 153 -2.75 6.27 -7.28
C LYS A 153 -2.07 5.31 -8.24
N LEU A 154 -1.03 4.61 -7.80
CA LEU A 154 -0.32 3.62 -8.63
C LEU A 154 -1.17 2.41 -8.95
N VAL A 155 -1.93 1.87 -7.99
CA VAL A 155 -2.89 0.78 -8.24
C VAL A 155 -3.88 1.19 -9.33
N ARG A 156 -4.47 2.39 -9.26
CA ARG A 156 -5.38 2.88 -10.31
C ARG A 156 -4.69 3.03 -11.66
N LYS A 157 -3.43 3.50 -11.69
CA LYS A 157 -2.65 3.68 -12.91
C LYS A 157 -2.33 2.32 -13.55
N PHE A 158 -1.77 1.40 -12.77
CA PHE A 158 -1.36 0.06 -13.22
C PHE A 158 -2.54 -0.80 -13.69
N ARG A 159 -3.74 -0.58 -13.13
CA ARG A 159 -4.96 -1.25 -13.58
C ARG A 159 -5.51 -0.78 -14.93
N LYS A 160 -5.29 0.48 -15.28
CA LYS A 160 -6.00 1.16 -16.39
C LYS A 160 -5.14 1.38 -17.62
N SER A 161 -3.83 1.26 -17.52
CA SER A 161 -2.92 1.83 -18.51
C SER A 161 -1.96 0.78 -19.06
N GLU A 162 -1.67 0.93 -20.35
CA GLU A 162 -0.53 0.31 -20.99
C GLU A 162 0.77 0.88 -20.41
N TRP A 163 1.77 0.03 -20.21
CA TRP A 163 3.06 0.40 -19.60
C TRP A 163 3.74 1.57 -20.30
N ILE A 164 3.62 1.65 -21.63
CA ILE A 164 4.23 2.70 -22.45
C ILE A 164 3.78 4.11 -22.03
N ASN A 165 2.48 4.30 -21.80
CA ASN A 165 1.93 5.59 -21.37
C ASN A 165 2.39 5.96 -19.95
N ILE A 166 2.63 4.96 -19.10
CA ILE A 166 3.14 5.16 -17.75
C ILE A 166 4.60 5.60 -17.79
N GLU A 167 5.41 4.95 -18.63
CA GLU A 167 6.82 5.26 -18.84
C GLU A 167 7.01 6.69 -19.36
N GLU A 168 6.28 7.09 -20.40
CA GLU A 168 6.36 8.44 -21.00
C GLU A 168 6.01 9.54 -20.00
N ASP A 169 4.91 9.37 -19.25
CA ASP A 169 4.52 10.30 -18.19
C ASP A 169 5.62 10.41 -17.11
N LEU A 170 6.25 9.28 -16.74
CA LEU A 170 7.32 9.30 -15.76
C LEU A 170 8.59 9.98 -16.29
N LEU A 171 8.93 9.73 -17.55
CA LEU A 171 10.05 10.37 -18.25
C LEU A 171 9.87 11.89 -18.25
N ASN A 172 8.71 12.37 -18.70
CA ASN A 172 8.39 13.79 -18.74
C ASN A 172 8.48 14.45 -17.36
N LYS A 173 7.93 13.80 -16.32
CA LYS A 173 8.02 14.28 -14.94
C LYS A 173 9.46 14.34 -14.42
N ARG A 174 10.31 13.37 -14.79
CA ARG A 174 11.73 13.37 -14.41
C ARG A 174 12.50 14.47 -15.12
N MET A 175 12.24 14.72 -16.40
CA MET A 175 12.86 15.81 -17.15
C MET A 175 12.48 17.17 -16.55
N GLN A 176 11.19 17.39 -16.29
CA GLN A 176 10.72 18.60 -15.65
C GLN A 176 11.33 18.78 -14.25
N TRP A 177 11.40 17.71 -13.46
CA TRP A 177 12.05 17.76 -12.14
C TRP A 177 13.54 18.12 -12.26
N PHE A 178 14.27 17.55 -13.22
CA PHE A 178 15.68 17.87 -13.43
C PHE A 178 15.87 19.36 -13.72
N GLU A 179 15.07 19.90 -14.64
CA GLU A 179 15.09 21.32 -15.03
C GLU A 179 14.84 22.24 -13.82
N ASN A 180 13.81 21.91 -13.03
CA ASN A 180 13.45 22.67 -11.82
C ASN A 180 14.51 22.62 -10.71
N ASN A 181 15.42 21.64 -10.75
CA ASN A 181 16.41 21.41 -9.68
C ASN A 181 17.86 21.62 -10.14
N LYS A 182 18.09 22.19 -11.33
CA LYS A 182 19.42 22.39 -11.94
C LYS A 182 20.46 23.03 -11.00
N THR A 183 20.05 24.02 -10.22
CA THR A 183 20.95 24.75 -9.29
C THR A 183 21.49 23.85 -8.18
N MET A 184 20.67 22.94 -7.65
CA MET A 184 21.09 21.95 -6.67
C MET A 184 21.92 20.84 -7.32
N ILE A 185 21.51 20.39 -8.50
CA ILE A 185 22.19 19.31 -9.25
C ILE A 185 23.63 19.70 -9.61
N ARG A 186 23.88 20.97 -9.98
CA ARG A 186 25.24 21.46 -10.25
C ARG A 186 26.19 21.39 -9.04
N LYS A 187 25.65 21.32 -7.83
CA LYS A 187 26.44 21.23 -6.59
C LYS A 187 26.76 19.78 -6.19
N LEU A 188 26.28 18.78 -6.94
CA LEU A 188 26.61 17.38 -6.69
C LEU A 188 28.11 17.15 -6.83
N LYS A 189 28.70 16.51 -5.82
CA LYS A 189 30.14 16.23 -5.73
C LYS A 189 30.46 14.85 -6.30
N GLY A 190 31.74 14.65 -6.62
CA GLY A 190 32.27 13.38 -7.09
C GLY A 190 32.43 13.30 -8.61
N ASN A 191 32.84 12.12 -9.08
CA ASN A 191 32.90 11.79 -10.50
C ASN A 191 31.49 11.59 -11.09
N ASP A 192 31.39 11.33 -12.40
CA ASP A 192 30.09 11.22 -13.08
C ASP A 192 29.21 10.09 -12.52
N LEU A 193 29.80 8.97 -12.08
CA LEU A 193 29.07 7.88 -11.44
C LEU A 193 28.51 8.30 -10.08
N GLU A 194 29.31 8.97 -9.26
CA GLU A 194 28.88 9.46 -7.94
C GLU A 194 27.80 10.53 -8.05
N LYS A 195 27.94 11.46 -9.01
CA LYS A 195 26.90 12.46 -9.30
C LYS A 195 25.61 11.78 -9.77
N ALA A 196 25.68 10.77 -10.64
CA ALA A 196 24.52 10.01 -11.08
C ALA A 196 23.82 9.29 -9.92
N TYR A 197 24.59 8.62 -9.05
CA TYR A 197 24.08 8.00 -7.83
C TYR A 197 23.37 9.02 -6.93
N HIS A 198 24.03 10.14 -6.62
CA HIS A 198 23.43 11.18 -5.78
C HIS A 198 22.21 11.85 -6.43
N LEU A 199 22.17 11.98 -7.75
CA LEU A 199 21.02 12.48 -8.48
C LEU A 199 19.81 11.55 -8.35
N ILE A 200 20.02 10.23 -8.45
CA ILE A 200 18.96 9.23 -8.26
C ILE A 200 18.42 9.32 -6.82
N LEU A 201 19.30 9.34 -5.82
CA LEU A 201 18.89 9.46 -4.42
C LEU A 201 18.10 10.75 -4.15
N MET A 202 18.57 11.87 -4.69
CA MET A 202 17.90 13.17 -4.60
C MET A 202 16.52 13.16 -5.27
N LYS A 203 16.39 12.48 -6.42
CA LYS A 203 15.11 12.37 -7.14
C LYS A 203 14.08 11.52 -6.39
N ILE A 204 14.53 10.46 -5.72
CA ILE A 204 13.68 9.55 -4.95
C ILE A 204 13.40 10.11 -3.55
N GLY A 205 14.29 10.98 -3.04
CA GLY A 205 14.15 11.61 -1.74
C GLY A 205 14.70 10.76 -0.58
N ILE A 206 15.75 9.98 -0.84
CA ILE A 206 16.34 9.05 0.14
C ILE A 206 17.81 9.38 0.40
N LYS A 207 18.33 8.90 1.53
CA LYS A 207 19.75 9.07 1.91
C LYS A 207 20.59 7.88 1.45
N SER A 208 21.90 8.05 1.38
CA SER A 208 22.84 6.97 1.06
C SER A 208 22.78 5.80 2.05
N SER A 209 22.38 6.04 3.30
CA SER A 209 22.13 4.99 4.30
C SER A 209 20.98 4.05 3.93
N GLU A 210 20.03 4.51 3.11
CA GLU A 210 18.87 3.71 2.65
C GLU A 210 19.15 3.00 1.32
N ALA A 211 20.24 3.39 0.65
CA ALA A 211 20.67 2.89 -0.65
C ALA A 211 22.20 2.79 -0.73
N PRO A 212 22.87 2.02 0.15
CA PRO A 212 24.33 2.00 0.24
C PRO A 212 24.98 1.45 -1.03
N ILE A 213 26.10 2.05 -1.42
CA ILE A 213 26.99 1.52 -2.46
C ILE A 213 27.66 0.26 -1.91
N VAL A 214 27.50 -0.86 -2.61
CA VAL A 214 28.10 -2.16 -2.24
C VAL A 214 29.31 -2.51 -3.10
N LYS A 215 29.40 -1.93 -4.30
CA LYS A 215 30.56 -2.09 -5.18
C LYS A 215 30.77 -0.82 -6.00
N LYS A 216 32.04 -0.40 -6.10
CA LYS A 216 32.47 0.76 -6.89
C LYS A 216 33.73 0.42 -7.66
N SER A 217 33.76 0.75 -8.94
CA SER A 217 34.94 0.71 -9.81
C SER A 217 35.04 2.03 -10.60
N GLU A 218 36.02 2.14 -11.49
CA GLU A 218 36.21 3.32 -12.35
C GLU A 218 35.02 3.60 -13.28
N ASN A 219 34.31 2.56 -13.71
CA ASN A 219 33.23 2.65 -14.70
C ASN A 219 31.88 2.11 -14.21
N LYS A 220 31.74 1.74 -12.92
CA LYS A 220 30.52 1.12 -12.40
C LYS A 220 30.28 1.44 -10.93
N ILE A 221 29.02 1.70 -10.57
CA ILE A 221 28.52 1.69 -9.20
C ILE A 221 27.37 0.68 -9.09
N ILE A 222 27.39 -0.12 -8.02
CA ILE A 222 26.28 -1.00 -7.61
C ILE A 222 25.85 -0.56 -6.22
N PHE A 223 24.54 -0.36 -6.03
CA PHE A 223 23.96 0.02 -4.76
C PHE A 223 22.65 -0.72 -4.48
N HIS A 224 22.31 -0.88 -3.21
CA HIS A 224 21.15 -1.68 -2.77
C HIS A 224 20.07 -0.81 -2.16
N SER A 225 18.96 -0.60 -2.86
CA SER A 225 17.83 0.19 -2.37
C SER A 225 16.91 -0.63 -1.47
N LYS A 226 16.75 -0.18 -0.22
CA LYS A 226 15.86 -0.78 0.79
C LYS A 226 14.74 0.15 1.27
N ASN A 227 14.66 1.36 0.70
CA ASN A 227 13.64 2.35 1.02
C ASN A 227 12.21 1.83 0.75
N TYR A 228 11.22 2.46 1.39
CA TYR A 228 9.81 2.19 1.11
C TYR A 228 9.49 2.48 -0.37
N CYS A 229 8.77 1.56 -1.02
CA CYS A 229 8.47 1.63 -2.45
C CYS A 229 6.95 1.47 -2.68
N PRO A 230 6.22 2.56 -2.96
CA PRO A 230 4.79 2.49 -3.30
C PRO A 230 4.48 1.60 -4.51
N SER A 231 5.40 1.52 -5.47
CA SER A 231 5.23 0.72 -6.69
C SER A 231 5.28 -0.77 -6.40
N LEU A 232 6.18 -1.20 -5.50
CA LEU A 232 6.23 -2.58 -5.02
C LEU A 232 4.91 -2.96 -4.35
N GLU A 233 4.41 -2.12 -3.45
CA GLU A 233 3.14 -2.38 -2.76
C GLU A 233 1.96 -2.41 -3.73
N ALA A 234 1.96 -1.55 -4.76
CA ALA A 234 0.95 -1.59 -5.82
C ALA A 234 1.04 -2.88 -6.67
N CYS A 235 2.25 -3.36 -6.98
CA CYS A 235 2.43 -4.64 -7.67
C CYS A 235 1.91 -5.80 -6.83
N ILE A 236 2.22 -5.83 -5.53
CA ILE A 236 1.72 -6.84 -4.59
C ILE A 236 0.19 -6.84 -4.49
N ILE A 237 -0.46 -5.68 -4.56
CA ILE A 237 -1.94 -5.58 -4.53
C ILE A 237 -2.56 -6.14 -5.81
N LEU A 238 -1.89 -5.97 -6.95
CA LEU A 238 -2.41 -6.33 -8.26
C LEU A 238 -1.95 -7.71 -8.75
N ASP A 239 -1.15 -8.41 -7.95
CA ASP A 239 -0.46 -9.65 -8.33
C ASP A 239 0.40 -9.49 -9.60
N LEU A 240 1.06 -8.33 -9.73
CA LEU A 240 1.96 -8.03 -10.84
C LEU A 240 3.41 -8.41 -10.50
N ASP A 241 4.14 -8.89 -11.49
CA ASP A 241 5.57 -9.12 -11.33
C ASP A 241 6.33 -7.78 -11.27
N THR A 242 6.92 -7.49 -10.11
CA THR A 242 7.70 -6.26 -9.92
C THR A 242 8.91 -6.18 -10.85
N ARG A 243 9.45 -7.32 -11.32
CA ARG A 243 10.55 -7.36 -12.30
C ARG A 243 10.13 -6.72 -13.62
N GLU A 244 8.97 -7.13 -14.14
CA GLU A 244 8.42 -6.62 -15.39
C GLU A 244 8.05 -5.15 -15.25
N VAL A 245 7.27 -4.80 -14.23
CA VAL A 245 6.84 -3.41 -14.02
C VAL A 245 8.05 -2.49 -13.87
N CYS A 246 9.05 -2.86 -13.06
CA CYS A 246 10.22 -2.01 -12.87
C CYS A 246 11.07 -1.83 -14.12
N LYS A 247 11.15 -2.85 -14.97
CA LYS A 247 11.85 -2.77 -16.24
C LYS A 247 11.13 -1.84 -17.20
N GLU A 248 9.83 -2.06 -17.39
CA GLU A 248 9.03 -1.34 -18.39
C GLU A 248 8.81 0.14 -18.05
N ILE A 249 8.70 0.51 -16.77
CA ILE A 249 8.32 1.90 -16.42
C ILE A 249 9.41 2.71 -15.73
N TYR A 250 10.44 2.09 -15.15
CA TYR A 250 11.42 2.81 -14.32
C TYR A 250 12.84 2.81 -14.87
N GLU A 251 13.24 1.85 -15.70
CA GLU A 251 14.63 1.75 -16.17
C GLU A 251 15.01 2.93 -17.07
N LYS A 252 14.38 3.04 -18.24
CA LYS A 252 14.67 4.11 -19.21
C LYS A 252 14.44 5.52 -18.65
N PRO A 253 13.35 5.83 -17.91
CA PRO A 253 13.21 7.15 -17.29
C PRO A 253 14.31 7.46 -16.27
N THR A 254 14.90 6.46 -15.61
CA THR A 254 16.03 6.66 -14.69
C THR A 254 17.33 6.85 -15.45
N GLU A 255 17.56 6.08 -16.51
CA GLU A 255 18.71 6.26 -17.39
C GLU A 255 18.72 7.66 -18.01
N GLU A 256 17.62 8.09 -18.62
CA GLU A 256 17.53 9.40 -19.26
C GLU A 256 17.77 10.54 -18.28
N LEU A 257 17.34 10.39 -17.02
CA LEU A 257 17.63 11.35 -15.96
C LEU A 257 19.13 11.52 -15.71
N ILE A 258 19.88 10.42 -15.57
CA ILE A 258 21.32 10.50 -15.31
C ILE A 258 22.12 10.88 -16.55
N ARG A 259 21.62 10.57 -17.76
CA ARG A 259 22.24 10.98 -19.02
C ARG A 259 22.27 12.50 -19.24
N ARG A 260 21.46 13.25 -18.49
CA ARG A 260 21.55 14.72 -18.42
C ARG A 260 22.84 15.23 -17.76
N LEU A 261 23.51 14.40 -16.97
CA LEU A 261 24.84 14.70 -16.41
C LEU A 261 25.95 14.34 -17.39
N ASN A 262 25.88 13.13 -17.96
CA ASN A 262 26.82 12.63 -18.96
C ASN A 262 26.10 11.63 -19.88
N PRO A 263 26.08 11.83 -21.21
CA PRO A 263 25.35 10.98 -22.14
C PRO A 263 25.84 9.52 -22.23
N LYS A 264 27.05 9.22 -21.72
CA LYS A 264 27.63 7.87 -21.62
C LYS A 264 27.18 7.08 -20.40
N LEU A 265 26.42 7.70 -19.49
CA LEU A 265 25.86 6.99 -18.35
C LEU A 265 24.73 6.06 -18.79
N ARG A 266 24.68 4.88 -18.17
CA ARG A 266 23.62 3.89 -18.31
C ARG A 266 23.08 3.49 -16.94
N PHE A 267 21.82 3.10 -16.89
CA PHE A 267 21.18 2.62 -15.68
C PHE A 267 20.45 1.32 -15.96
N THR A 268 20.65 0.33 -15.09
CA THR A 268 19.88 -0.90 -15.11
C THR A 268 19.72 -1.46 -13.69
N ARG A 269 18.94 -2.51 -13.54
CA ARG A 269 18.78 -3.25 -12.29
C ARG A 269 19.16 -4.70 -12.50
N ASN A 270 19.61 -5.34 -11.42
CA ASN A 270 19.68 -6.79 -11.40
C ASN A 270 18.26 -7.32 -11.09
N TYR A 271 17.54 -7.78 -12.12
CA TYR A 271 16.17 -8.26 -11.98
C TYR A 271 16.03 -9.62 -11.29
N GLU A 272 17.15 -10.33 -11.06
CA GLU A 272 17.17 -11.48 -10.14
C GLU A 272 17.23 -11.03 -8.67
N CYS A 273 17.69 -9.80 -8.42
CA CYS A 273 17.82 -9.19 -7.09
C CYS A 273 16.92 -7.95 -6.96
N ILE A 274 15.60 -8.15 -7.09
CA ILE A 274 14.59 -7.11 -6.86
C ILE A 274 13.51 -7.56 -5.88
N ARG A 275 13.04 -6.65 -5.02
CA ARG A 275 11.93 -6.92 -4.12
C ARG A 275 10.63 -7.21 -4.90
N PRO A 276 9.79 -8.16 -4.45
CA PRO A 276 9.89 -8.89 -3.17
C PRO A 276 10.72 -10.18 -3.22
N TYR A 277 11.39 -10.49 -4.34
CA TYR A 277 12.15 -11.75 -4.52
C TYR A 277 13.53 -11.75 -3.84
N SER A 278 13.97 -10.60 -3.35
CA SER A 278 15.18 -10.38 -2.56
C SER A 278 14.93 -9.33 -1.48
N ASP A 279 15.86 -9.17 -0.51
CA ASP A 279 15.73 -8.18 0.59
C ASP A 279 15.95 -6.72 0.16
N TYR A 280 16.41 -6.50 -1.06
CA TYR A 280 16.78 -5.20 -1.62
C TYR A 280 16.58 -5.17 -3.14
N CYS A 281 16.49 -3.99 -3.72
CA CYS A 281 16.60 -3.82 -5.16
C CYS A 281 18.05 -3.45 -5.49
N GLU A 282 18.74 -4.28 -6.28
CA GLU A 282 20.10 -3.99 -6.73
C GLU A 282 20.09 -3.14 -8.00
N GLU A 283 20.64 -1.93 -7.86
CA GLU A 283 20.68 -0.91 -8.89
C GLU A 283 22.11 -0.70 -9.39
N ILE A 284 22.26 -0.50 -10.70
CA ILE A 284 23.55 -0.49 -11.37
C ILE A 284 23.64 0.76 -12.25
N ILE A 285 24.70 1.54 -12.04
CA ILE A 285 25.08 2.67 -12.89
C ILE A 285 26.38 2.30 -13.59
N ILE A 286 26.43 2.48 -14.90
CA ILE A 286 27.60 2.20 -15.73
C ILE A 286 27.99 3.48 -16.47
N LEU A 287 29.29 3.73 -16.60
CA LEU A 287 29.86 4.74 -17.48
C LEU A 287 30.50 4.01 -18.67
N GLU A 288 29.90 4.14 -19.85
CA GLU A 288 30.46 3.57 -21.07
C GLU A 288 31.77 4.30 -21.47
N LYS A 289 32.65 3.57 -22.17
CA LYS A 289 33.91 4.12 -22.67
C LYS A 289 33.70 5.13 -23.80
#